data_AF-A0ABC8V983-F1
#
_entry.id   AF-A0ABC8V983-F1
#
_cell.length_a   1.000
_cell.length_b   1.000
_cell.length_c   1.000
_cell.angle_alpha   90.00
_cell.angle_beta   90.00
_cell.angle_gamma   90.00
#
_symmetry.space_group_name_H-M   'P 1'
#
loop_
_entity.id
_entity.type
_entity.pdbx_description
1 polymer ?
#
loop_
_entity_poly.entity_id
_entity_poly.type
_entity_poly.pdbx_seq_one_letter_code
_entity_poly.pdbx_strand_id
1 'polypeptide(L)'
;MEMAGAAEADTPSQEPVRTGRSNTILLPIVGILFAYLLYRFLRPRLRCLRGLDRHLPSWVRVPAWLRRRAPSGGGAVLPYFAPIADRLGALPYLGPFAERLGVGGPHGYGGYGHGGGGAQALVRFPGGEALSVAAILEAPGEVVAKSAHSTLYRAAMRSGEAAVLLRFVRPACAVGADEAYAAAARIGAVTHPNLVPLRAVYVGPRGEKLLVHPFYAAGSLHRFLQEGIAESQRWNIVCNLSLGIAKGLDHLHTGLEKPMVHGNLKTSNILLDANYECRISDYGLYLLLNPAASQELLEASAAQGYKAPELIKMRDATRESDIYSLGVVLLEMLAQKEHSDDGRPNPRDILLPSSFKNLVLERKISEAFSSDLARHCRRSGKERNLNAYFELATACCSPSPSLRPNTKHILKKLEQIAR
;
A
#
# COMPACT_ATOMS: atom_id res chain seq x y z
N MET A 1 40.06 67.60 36.38
CA MET A 1 41.40 67.03 36.56
C MET A 1 41.43 65.73 35.76
N GLU A 2 41.97 65.83 34.54
CA GLU A 2 42.81 64.85 33.80
C GLU A 2 43.54 63.82 34.70
N MET A 3 44.05 62.64 34.31
CA MET A 3 44.38 61.90 33.07
C MET A 3 44.85 60.48 33.53
N ALA A 4 44.53 59.36 32.85
CA ALA A 4 45.35 58.59 31.87
C ALA A 4 46.07 57.32 32.40
N GLY A 5 46.13 56.29 31.53
CA GLY A 5 47.16 55.21 31.41
C GLY A 5 46.92 53.93 32.24
N ALA A 6 46.69 52.71 31.75
CA ALA A 6 47.27 51.84 30.70
C ALA A 6 48.29 50.79 31.24
N ALA A 7 48.11 49.54 30.74
CA ALA A 7 49.10 48.49 30.42
C ALA A 7 49.14 47.17 31.25
N GLU A 8 49.03 46.06 30.48
CA GLU A 8 49.70 44.73 30.52
C GLU A 8 49.57 43.84 31.78
N ALA A 9 49.57 42.50 31.74
CA ALA A 9 49.45 41.45 30.72
C ALA A 9 49.30 40.14 31.51
N ASP A 10 48.48 39.17 31.07
CA ASP A 10 48.61 37.80 31.55
C ASP A 10 48.16 36.80 30.47
N THR A 11 49.08 35.93 30.08
CA THR A 11 48.95 34.90 29.04
C THR A 11 48.22 33.66 29.55
N PRO A 12 47.29 33.05 28.78
CA PRO A 12 46.88 31.68 29.01
C PRO A 12 47.50 30.70 28.00
N SER A 13 47.86 29.55 28.54
CA SER A 13 48.41 28.33 27.93
C SER A 13 47.63 27.82 26.72
N GLN A 14 48.38 27.35 25.71
CA GLN A 14 47.88 26.70 24.50
C GLN A 14 47.36 25.28 24.77
N GLU A 15 46.12 24.99 24.37
CA GLU A 15 45.65 23.65 23.99
C GLU A 15 45.21 23.67 22.50
N PRO A 16 45.48 22.61 21.71
CA PRO A 16 45.23 22.64 20.27
C PRO A 16 43.77 22.38 19.90
N VAL A 17 43.21 23.33 19.15
CA VAL A 17 41.90 23.28 18.48
C VAL A 17 41.91 22.24 17.34
N ARG A 18 41.05 21.22 17.42
CA ARG A 18 40.73 20.33 16.30
C ARG A 18 39.80 21.04 15.31
N THR A 19 40.36 21.51 14.19
CA THR A 19 39.60 22.01 13.05
C THR A 19 39.04 20.87 12.20
N GLY A 20 37.72 20.91 11.95
CA GLY A 20 37.03 19.97 11.08
C GLY A 20 37.44 20.16 9.61
N ARG A 21 37.84 19.07 8.95
CA ARG A 21 38.04 19.05 7.49
C ARG A 21 36.68 18.98 6.79
N SER A 22 36.38 20.04 6.07
CA SER A 22 35.20 20.22 5.24
C SER A 22 35.27 19.43 3.92
N ASN A 23 34.09 19.15 3.38
CA ASN A 23 33.75 18.36 2.19
C ASN A 23 34.28 18.95 0.86
N THR A 24 35.56 18.80 0.54
CA THR A 24 36.10 19.32 -0.74
C THR A 24 36.20 18.27 -1.87
N ILE A 25 35.88 16.99 -1.62
CA ILE A 25 36.03 15.91 -2.63
C ILE A 25 34.67 15.44 -3.20
N LEU A 26 33.54 15.80 -2.58
CA LEU A 26 32.21 15.31 -3.00
C LEU A 26 31.65 16.03 -4.24
N LEU A 27 31.94 17.32 -4.40
CA LEU A 27 31.44 18.12 -5.54
C LEU A 27 31.90 17.63 -6.93
N PRO A 28 33.19 17.28 -7.17
CA PRO A 28 33.62 16.86 -8.51
C PRO A 28 33.02 15.51 -8.92
N ILE A 29 32.77 14.59 -7.97
CA ILE A 29 32.22 13.25 -8.25
C ILE A 29 30.74 13.35 -8.66
N VAL A 30 29.96 14.20 -7.98
CA VAL A 30 28.56 14.45 -8.33
C VAL A 30 28.45 15.11 -9.71
N GLY A 31 29.36 16.03 -10.05
CA GLY A 31 29.43 16.66 -11.37
C GLY A 31 29.69 15.66 -12.51
N ILE A 32 30.62 14.72 -12.30
CA ILE A 32 30.96 13.69 -13.30
C ILE A 32 29.81 12.70 -13.49
N LEU A 33 29.14 12.28 -12.41
CA LEU A 33 27.98 11.38 -12.48
C LEU A 33 26.80 12.04 -13.21
N PHE A 34 26.56 13.33 -12.95
CA PHE A 34 25.51 14.10 -13.61
C PHE A 34 25.78 14.27 -15.10
N ALA A 35 27.03 14.60 -15.49
CA ALA A 35 27.43 14.70 -16.89
C ALA A 35 27.30 13.36 -17.64
N TYR A 36 27.63 12.24 -16.99
CA TYR A 36 27.50 10.90 -17.56
C TYR A 36 26.04 10.48 -17.79
N LEU A 37 25.17 10.74 -16.80
CA LEU A 37 23.73 10.46 -16.91
C LEU A 37 23.07 11.35 -17.97
N LEU A 38 23.46 12.62 -18.04
CA LEU A 38 22.96 13.57 -19.04
C LEU A 38 23.39 13.17 -20.47
N TYR A 39 24.65 12.76 -20.67
CA TYR A 39 25.12 12.24 -21.95
C TYR A 39 24.36 10.98 -22.38
N ARG A 40 24.12 10.04 -21.46
CA ARG A 40 23.37 8.81 -21.74
C ARG A 40 21.90 9.07 -22.09
N PHE A 41 21.28 10.07 -21.47
CA PHE A 41 19.91 10.49 -21.75
C PHE A 41 19.77 11.22 -23.09
N LEU A 42 20.76 12.02 -23.48
CA LEU A 42 20.75 12.80 -24.74
C LEU A 42 21.23 12.00 -25.96
N ARG A 43 22.04 10.95 -25.77
CA ARG A 43 22.62 10.12 -26.86
C ARG A 43 21.62 9.56 -27.88
N PRO A 44 20.40 9.11 -27.50
CA PRO A 44 19.42 8.62 -28.47
C PRO A 44 18.80 9.75 -29.33
N ARG A 45 18.83 10.99 -28.85
CA ARG A 45 18.18 12.16 -29.48
C ARG A 45 19.10 12.95 -30.41
N LEU A 46 20.41 12.75 -30.33
CA LEU A 46 21.40 13.50 -31.12
C LEU A 46 22.03 12.60 -32.20
N ARG A 47 21.39 12.52 -33.38
CA ARG A 47 21.89 11.73 -34.53
C ARG A 47 23.21 12.24 -35.14
N CYS A 48 23.65 13.45 -34.80
CA CYS A 48 24.80 14.12 -35.42
C CYS A 48 26.15 13.90 -34.71
N LEU A 49 26.22 13.17 -33.59
CA LEU A 49 27.45 13.03 -32.79
C LEU A 49 28.19 11.70 -32.98
N ARG A 50 28.07 11.05 -34.15
CA ARG A 50 28.77 9.76 -34.43
C ARG A 50 30.30 9.85 -34.51
N GLY A 51 30.88 11.06 -34.48
CA GLY A 51 32.33 11.28 -34.57
C GLY A 51 33.05 11.55 -33.24
N LEU A 52 32.33 11.83 -32.15
CA LEU A 52 32.97 12.35 -30.92
C LEU A 52 33.74 11.29 -30.11
N ASP A 53 33.49 10.00 -30.34
CA ASP A 53 34.11 8.91 -29.60
C ASP A 53 35.65 8.82 -29.81
N ARG A 54 36.18 9.43 -30.88
CA ARG A 54 37.63 9.43 -31.18
C ARG A 54 38.43 10.36 -30.28
N HIS A 55 37.81 11.38 -29.69
CA HIS A 55 38.48 12.36 -28.84
C HIS A 55 38.30 12.11 -27.34
N LEU A 56 37.52 11.09 -26.97
CA LEU A 56 37.31 10.73 -25.55
C LEU A 56 38.51 9.96 -24.98
N PRO A 57 38.92 10.24 -23.72
CA PRO A 57 39.94 9.49 -22.99
C PRO A 57 39.63 7.99 -22.92
N SER A 58 40.67 7.15 -22.91
CA SER A 58 40.57 5.68 -23.02
C SER A 58 39.66 5.03 -21.97
N TRP A 59 39.54 5.62 -20.78
CA TRP A 59 38.69 5.13 -19.69
C TRP A 59 37.18 5.39 -19.88
N VAL A 60 36.80 6.16 -20.92
CA VAL A 60 35.39 6.41 -21.28
C VAL A 60 34.97 5.57 -22.52
N ARG A 61 35.91 4.93 -23.21
CA ARG A 61 35.62 4.16 -24.44
C ARG A 61 35.01 2.80 -24.11
N VAL A 62 33.95 2.43 -24.84
CA VAL A 62 33.28 1.14 -24.67
C VAL A 62 34.21 -0.02 -25.08
N PRO A 63 34.39 -1.05 -24.21
CA PRO A 63 35.25 -2.20 -24.49
C PRO A 63 34.85 -2.97 -25.76
N ALA A 64 35.83 -3.51 -26.49
CA ALA A 64 35.64 -4.13 -27.81
C ALA A 64 34.75 -5.39 -27.79
N TRP A 65 34.61 -6.07 -26.65
CA TRP A 65 33.76 -7.25 -26.51
C TRP A 65 32.25 -6.93 -26.56
N LEU A 66 31.87 -5.67 -26.33
CA LEU A 66 30.49 -5.19 -26.53
C LEU A 66 30.16 -4.84 -28.00
N ARG A 67 31.15 -4.90 -28.92
CA ARG A 67 30.97 -4.52 -30.34
C ARG A 67 30.69 -5.68 -31.28
N ARG A 68 30.65 -6.94 -30.81
CA ARG A 68 30.36 -8.09 -31.68
C ARG A 68 28.84 -8.23 -31.87
N ARG A 69 28.41 -8.20 -33.14
CA ARG A 69 27.04 -8.47 -33.58
C ARG A 69 26.76 -9.97 -33.40
N ALA A 70 25.63 -10.32 -32.81
CA ALA A 70 25.16 -11.71 -32.70
C ALA A 70 24.97 -12.33 -34.11
N PRO A 71 25.32 -13.62 -34.31
CA PRO A 71 25.03 -14.30 -35.56
C PRO A 71 23.53 -14.59 -35.67
N SER A 72 23.02 -14.50 -36.89
CA SER A 72 21.63 -14.71 -37.26
C SER A 72 21.23 -16.18 -37.12
N GLY A 73 20.29 -16.46 -36.22
CA GLY A 73 19.53 -17.73 -36.19
C GLY A 73 19.38 -18.31 -34.78
N GLY A 74 18.13 -18.46 -34.33
CA GLY A 74 17.77 -19.23 -33.13
C GLY A 74 17.54 -18.39 -31.87
N GLY A 75 16.33 -18.49 -31.32
CA GLY A 75 15.85 -17.70 -30.19
C GLY A 75 16.69 -17.84 -28.91
N ALA A 76 17.02 -16.70 -28.31
CA ALA A 76 17.45 -16.60 -26.93
C ALA A 76 17.08 -15.23 -26.37
N VAL A 77 16.35 -15.24 -25.25
CA VAL A 77 16.08 -14.08 -24.40
C VAL A 77 17.42 -13.64 -23.78
N LEU A 78 17.84 -12.39 -24.03
CA LEU A 78 19.03 -11.80 -23.45
C LEU A 78 18.89 -11.65 -21.92
N PRO A 79 19.85 -12.14 -21.11
CA PRO A 79 19.88 -11.87 -19.68
C PRO A 79 20.52 -10.49 -19.44
N TYR A 80 19.80 -9.60 -18.75
CA TYR A 80 20.37 -8.35 -18.22
C TYR A 80 20.40 -8.42 -16.70
N PHE A 81 21.59 -8.15 -16.14
CA PHE A 81 21.97 -7.89 -14.73
C PHE A 81 22.55 -9.04 -13.88
N ALA A 82 23.85 -9.26 -14.05
CA ALA A 82 24.86 -9.30 -12.97
C ALA A 82 26.12 -8.61 -13.56
N PRO A 83 26.77 -7.59 -12.94
CA PRO A 83 27.28 -7.62 -11.56
C PRO A 83 27.27 -6.26 -10.81
N ILE A 84 26.61 -6.19 -9.64
CA ILE A 84 26.83 -5.11 -8.62
C ILE A 84 27.28 -5.72 -7.28
N ALA A 85 27.60 -7.03 -7.25
CA ALA A 85 28.02 -7.71 -6.03
C ALA A 85 29.52 -7.54 -5.70
N ASP A 86 30.40 -7.26 -6.68
CA ASP A 86 31.86 -7.28 -6.46
C ASP A 86 32.50 -5.90 -6.16
N ARG A 87 31.71 -4.82 -6.00
CA ARG A 87 32.27 -3.48 -5.67
C ARG A 87 31.67 -2.77 -4.46
N LEU A 88 30.85 -3.46 -3.66
CA LEU A 88 30.40 -2.97 -2.35
C LEU A 88 31.22 -3.55 -1.17
N GLY A 89 32.27 -4.34 -1.44
CA GLY A 89 33.15 -4.94 -0.44
C GLY A 89 34.28 -4.05 0.12
N ALA A 90 34.20 -2.72 0.01
CA ALA A 90 35.26 -1.83 0.49
C ALA A 90 34.72 -0.55 1.17
N LEU A 91 33.97 -0.72 2.27
CA LEU A 91 33.79 0.32 3.29
C LEU A 91 33.94 -0.34 4.67
N PRO A 92 34.92 0.08 5.50
CA PRO A 92 35.34 -0.66 6.68
C PRO A 92 34.53 -0.26 7.91
N TYR A 93 33.22 -0.48 7.92
CA TYR A 93 32.39 -0.42 9.13
C TYR A 93 31.10 -1.20 8.86
N LEU A 94 31.20 -2.53 8.85
CA LEU A 94 30.10 -3.49 9.10
C LEU A 94 30.66 -4.92 8.98
N GLY A 95 31.53 -5.27 9.92
CA GLY A 95 31.75 -6.64 10.41
C GLY A 95 31.94 -6.48 11.93
N PRO A 96 31.20 -7.22 12.79
CA PRO A 96 30.91 -8.65 12.68
C PRO A 96 29.45 -9.02 13.01
N PHE A 97 28.67 -9.54 12.05
CA PHE A 97 27.29 -10.01 12.30
C PHE A 97 27.06 -11.50 11.97
N ALA A 98 28.10 -12.25 11.58
CA ALA A 98 27.96 -13.65 11.16
C ALA A 98 28.73 -14.68 12.01
N GLU A 99 29.57 -14.28 12.97
CA GLU A 99 30.33 -15.23 13.82
C GLU A 99 29.78 -15.40 15.26
N ARG A 100 28.66 -14.74 15.60
CA ARG A 100 28.06 -14.84 16.94
C ARG A 100 26.82 -15.73 17.03
N LEU A 101 26.46 -16.45 15.97
CA LEU A 101 25.33 -17.41 15.96
C LEU A 101 25.84 -18.86 16.01
N GLY A 102 26.64 -19.17 17.02
CA GLY A 102 27.21 -20.51 17.19
C GLY A 102 26.17 -21.62 17.24
N VAL A 103 26.14 -22.45 16.18
CA VAL A 103 25.75 -23.87 16.13
C VAL A 103 26.35 -24.44 14.83
N GLY A 104 27.18 -25.48 14.76
CA GLY A 104 27.74 -26.38 15.75
C GLY A 104 28.69 -27.37 15.06
N GLY A 105 29.54 -28.04 15.83
CA GLY A 105 30.30 -29.24 15.44
C GLY A 105 30.17 -30.31 16.53
N PRO A 106 30.17 -31.61 16.17
CA PRO A 106 29.64 -32.68 17.00
C PRO A 106 30.65 -33.13 18.07
N HIS A 107 30.17 -33.50 19.26
CA HIS A 107 30.59 -34.66 20.07
C HIS A 107 29.86 -34.60 21.43
N GLY A 108 29.30 -35.74 21.86
CA GLY A 108 28.38 -35.81 22.99
C GLY A 108 29.04 -35.90 24.37
N TYR A 109 28.26 -35.63 25.42
CA TYR A 109 27.94 -36.53 26.54
C TYR A 109 26.86 -35.87 27.42
N GLY A 110 26.12 -36.69 28.17
CA GLY A 110 24.81 -36.39 28.78
C GLY A 110 24.74 -35.31 29.88
N GLY A 111 23.50 -34.93 30.23
CA GLY A 111 23.19 -34.20 31.45
C GLY A 111 21.91 -33.37 31.37
N TYR A 112 20.84 -33.82 32.04
CA TYR A 112 19.53 -33.18 32.15
C TYR A 112 19.59 -31.70 32.60
N GLY A 113 18.82 -30.83 31.93
CA GLY A 113 18.57 -29.45 32.35
C GLY A 113 17.40 -28.83 31.58
N HIS A 114 16.34 -28.45 32.29
CA HIS A 114 14.99 -28.15 31.82
C HIS A 114 14.82 -26.65 31.45
N GLY A 115 14.12 -26.34 30.34
CA GLY A 115 13.20 -25.18 30.22
C GLY A 115 13.65 -23.90 29.49
N GLY A 116 12.96 -23.51 28.39
CA GLY A 116 12.99 -22.14 27.85
C GLY A 116 12.49 -21.87 26.41
N GLY A 117 11.17 -22.00 26.17
CA GLY A 117 10.35 -21.19 25.22
C GLY A 117 10.83 -20.81 23.80
N GLY A 118 10.65 -21.69 22.81
CA GLY A 118 10.62 -21.31 21.39
C GLY A 118 9.20 -20.93 20.94
N ALA A 119 8.77 -19.69 21.16
CA ALA A 119 7.45 -19.21 20.73
C ALA A 119 7.35 -19.20 19.19
N GLN A 120 6.25 -19.74 18.65
CA GLN A 120 6.01 -19.81 17.20
C GLN A 120 5.92 -18.40 16.59
N ALA A 121 7.01 -17.94 15.95
CA ALA A 121 7.07 -16.66 15.25
C ALA A 121 6.08 -16.54 14.07
N LEU A 122 5.39 -17.63 13.69
CA LEU A 122 4.44 -17.66 12.58
C LEU A 122 3.10 -18.24 13.07
N VAL A 123 2.08 -17.40 13.08
CA VAL A 123 0.68 -17.81 13.33
C VAL A 123 0.02 -18.08 11.99
N ARG A 124 -0.64 -19.23 11.86
CA ARG A 124 -1.34 -19.66 10.64
C ARG A 124 -2.84 -19.65 10.85
N PHE A 125 -3.56 -19.43 9.77
CA PHE A 125 -5.01 -19.39 9.69
C PHE A 125 -5.46 -20.23 8.48
N PRO A 126 -6.78 -20.47 8.29
CA PRO A 126 -7.28 -21.29 7.20
C PRO A 126 -6.71 -20.89 5.82
N GLY A 127 -6.18 -21.87 5.08
CA GLY A 127 -5.53 -21.66 3.79
C GLY A 127 -4.06 -21.22 3.87
N GLY A 128 -3.47 -21.21 5.06
CA GLY A 128 -2.04 -20.92 5.32
C GLY A 128 -1.26 -22.10 5.90
N GLU A 129 -1.82 -23.30 5.93
CA GLU A 129 -1.28 -24.49 6.60
C GLU A 129 0.11 -24.89 6.04
N ALA A 130 0.29 -24.75 4.72
CA ALA A 130 1.54 -25.08 4.03
C ALA A 130 2.64 -23.99 4.15
N LEU A 131 2.32 -22.83 4.74
CA LEU A 131 3.27 -21.72 4.84
C LEU A 131 4.34 -22.01 5.90
N SER A 132 5.58 -21.62 5.64
CA SER A 132 6.68 -21.67 6.61
C SER A 132 7.41 -20.34 6.63
N VAL A 133 8.15 -20.07 7.70
CA VAL A 133 8.95 -18.83 7.82
C VAL A 133 9.95 -18.74 6.68
N ALA A 134 10.69 -19.82 6.40
CA ALA A 134 11.64 -19.88 5.29
C ALA A 134 10.96 -19.58 3.95
N ALA A 135 9.83 -20.24 3.67
CA ALA A 135 9.09 -20.01 2.41
C ALA A 135 8.61 -18.57 2.25
N ILE A 136 8.20 -17.88 3.34
CA ILE A 136 7.76 -16.49 3.27
C ILE A 136 8.94 -15.54 3.05
N LEU A 137 10.05 -15.73 3.78
CA LEU A 137 11.19 -14.82 3.77
C LEU A 137 12.09 -14.99 2.54
N GLU A 138 12.16 -16.18 1.97
CA GLU A 138 13.00 -16.50 0.80
C GLU A 138 12.25 -16.36 -0.53
N ALA A 139 10.92 -16.18 -0.48
CA ALA A 139 10.14 -16.11 -1.71
C ALA A 139 10.53 -14.91 -2.57
N PRO A 140 10.77 -15.11 -3.88
CA PRO A 140 10.99 -14.02 -4.79
C PRO A 140 9.72 -13.17 -4.86
N GLY A 141 9.88 -11.87 -4.61
CA GLY A 141 8.77 -10.94 -4.58
C GLY A 141 9.10 -9.60 -5.21
N GLU A 142 8.11 -9.01 -5.86
CA GLU A 142 8.17 -7.66 -6.42
C GLU A 142 7.35 -6.69 -5.56
N VAL A 143 7.80 -5.44 -5.45
CA VAL A 143 7.06 -4.41 -4.73
C VAL A 143 5.82 -4.03 -5.53
N VAL A 144 4.64 -4.22 -4.93
CA VAL A 144 3.36 -3.82 -5.51
C VAL A 144 3.02 -2.39 -5.10
N ALA A 145 3.22 -2.05 -3.83
CA ALA A 145 2.88 -0.73 -3.30
C ALA A 145 3.70 -0.39 -2.05
N LYS A 146 3.85 0.91 -1.78
CA LYS A 146 4.46 1.44 -0.56
C LYS A 146 3.48 2.41 0.10
N SER A 147 3.36 2.31 1.42
CA SER A 147 2.70 3.30 2.27
C SER A 147 3.67 3.78 3.35
N ALA A 148 3.25 4.80 4.11
CA ALA A 148 4.01 5.29 5.26
C ALA A 148 4.33 4.16 6.26
N HIS A 149 3.34 3.31 6.56
CA HIS A 149 3.45 2.24 7.56
C HIS A 149 3.85 0.87 7.00
N SER A 150 3.74 0.63 5.69
CA SER A 150 3.99 -0.72 5.13
C SER A 150 4.54 -0.74 3.70
N THR A 151 5.03 -1.91 3.30
CA THR A 151 5.33 -2.23 1.90
C THR A 151 4.61 -3.52 1.53
N LEU A 152 3.93 -3.51 0.39
CA LEU A 152 3.26 -4.66 -0.19
C LEU A 152 4.16 -5.32 -1.24
N TYR A 153 4.30 -6.63 -1.15
CA TYR A 153 5.01 -7.45 -2.12
C TYR A 153 4.07 -8.49 -2.71
N ARG A 154 4.18 -8.73 -4.01
CA ARG A 154 3.63 -9.91 -4.66
C ARG A 154 4.73 -10.94 -4.70
N ALA A 155 4.54 -12.05 -4.01
CA ALA A 155 5.52 -13.12 -3.91
C ALA A 155 5.00 -14.39 -4.58
N ALA A 156 5.86 -15.04 -5.37
CA ALA A 156 5.60 -16.39 -5.84
C ALA A 156 6.04 -17.36 -4.75
N MET A 157 5.09 -18.04 -4.13
CA MET A 157 5.40 -19.22 -3.31
C MET A 157 5.92 -20.34 -4.23
N ARG A 158 6.34 -21.49 -3.66
CA ARG A 158 6.96 -22.62 -4.40
C ARG A 158 6.33 -22.89 -5.77
N SER A 159 7.14 -23.34 -6.75
CA SER A 159 6.71 -23.47 -8.15
C SER A 159 5.37 -24.21 -8.29
N GLY A 160 4.36 -23.52 -8.85
CA GLY A 160 3.02 -24.08 -9.06
C GLY A 160 1.95 -23.56 -8.09
N GLU A 161 2.32 -22.87 -7.01
CA GLU A 161 1.35 -22.21 -6.12
C GLU A 161 0.94 -20.82 -6.64
N ALA A 162 -0.30 -20.44 -6.36
CA ALA A 162 -0.78 -19.09 -6.63
C ALA A 162 0.04 -18.06 -5.85
N ALA A 163 0.32 -16.91 -6.47
CA ALA A 163 1.03 -15.82 -5.82
C ALA A 163 0.31 -15.39 -4.52
N VAL A 164 1.08 -14.90 -3.56
CA VAL A 164 0.57 -14.31 -2.31
C VAL A 164 0.92 -12.84 -2.25
N LEU A 165 0.11 -12.10 -1.50
CA LEU A 165 0.39 -10.73 -1.14
C LEU A 165 1.01 -10.71 0.26
N LEU A 166 2.24 -10.21 0.37
CA LEU A 166 2.93 -10.02 1.64
C LEU A 166 2.87 -8.55 2.04
N ARG A 167 2.32 -8.25 3.21
CA ARG A 167 2.36 -6.91 3.80
C ARG A 167 3.42 -6.87 4.89
N PHE A 168 4.52 -6.19 4.61
CA PHE A 168 5.54 -5.87 5.60
C PHE A 168 5.16 -4.57 6.30
N VAL A 169 4.76 -4.64 7.56
CA VAL A 169 4.58 -3.45 8.42
C VAL A 169 5.93 -3.07 8.99
N ARG A 170 6.29 -1.79 8.84
CA ARG A 170 7.58 -1.27 9.33
C ARG A 170 7.63 -1.41 10.86
N PRO A 171 8.75 -1.88 11.45
CA PRO A 171 8.86 -2.04 12.90
C PRO A 171 8.52 -0.76 13.69
N ALA A 172 8.93 0.41 13.20
CA ALA A 172 8.64 1.71 13.83
C ALA A 172 7.14 2.10 13.82
N CYS A 173 6.33 1.41 13.03
CA CYS A 173 4.89 1.65 12.90
C CYS A 173 4.06 0.54 13.54
N ALA A 174 4.66 -0.60 13.90
CA ALA A 174 3.96 -1.77 14.41
C ALA A 174 3.74 -1.68 15.92
N VAL A 175 2.71 -2.38 16.40
CA VAL A 175 2.54 -2.68 17.83
C VAL A 175 3.54 -3.71 18.34
N GLY A 176 3.59 -3.87 19.67
CA GLY A 176 4.36 -4.92 20.34
C GLY A 176 3.93 -6.34 19.93
N ALA A 177 4.73 -7.34 20.27
CA ALA A 177 4.47 -8.72 19.86
C ALA A 177 3.13 -9.26 20.39
N ASP A 178 2.84 -9.06 21.68
CA ASP A 178 1.62 -9.57 22.32
C ASP A 178 0.35 -8.93 21.72
N GLU A 179 0.37 -7.61 21.51
CA GLU A 179 -0.70 -6.89 20.83
C GLU A 179 -0.87 -7.36 19.38
N ALA A 180 0.23 -7.63 18.68
CA ALA A 180 0.18 -8.15 17.31
C ALA A 180 -0.41 -9.56 17.25
N TYR A 181 -0.09 -10.45 18.20
CA TYR A 181 -0.70 -11.78 18.28
C TYR A 181 -2.20 -11.70 18.58
N ALA A 182 -2.61 -10.83 19.51
CA ALA A 182 -4.02 -10.60 19.82
C ALA A 182 -4.78 -10.04 18.60
N ALA A 183 -4.20 -9.08 17.89
CA ALA A 183 -4.76 -8.53 16.67
C ALA A 183 -4.84 -9.57 15.55
N ALA A 184 -3.77 -10.36 15.34
CA ALA A 184 -3.74 -11.42 14.34
C ALA A 184 -4.81 -12.48 14.62
N ALA A 185 -4.99 -12.91 15.86
CA ALA A 185 -6.04 -13.87 16.24
C ALA A 185 -7.44 -13.33 15.90
N ARG A 186 -7.70 -12.05 16.17
CA ARG A 186 -8.98 -11.42 15.81
C ARG A 186 -9.20 -11.35 14.30
N ILE A 187 -8.20 -10.90 13.54
CA ILE A 187 -8.30 -10.72 12.08
C ILE A 187 -8.40 -12.08 11.37
N GLY A 188 -7.60 -13.06 11.81
CA GLY A 188 -7.54 -14.39 11.21
C GLY A 188 -8.71 -15.30 11.56
N ALA A 189 -9.50 -14.98 12.58
CA ALA A 189 -10.77 -15.67 12.85
C ALA A 189 -11.88 -15.29 11.85
N VAL A 190 -11.72 -14.19 11.10
CA VAL A 190 -12.73 -13.70 10.15
C VAL A 190 -12.70 -14.55 8.88
N THR A 191 -13.84 -15.17 8.55
CA THR A 191 -14.00 -15.99 7.34
C THR A 191 -15.31 -15.65 6.63
N HIS A 192 -15.21 -15.07 5.43
CA HIS A 192 -16.38 -14.70 4.62
C HIS A 192 -16.00 -14.57 3.14
N PRO A 193 -16.85 -14.97 2.17
CA PRO A 193 -16.53 -14.91 0.74
C PRO A 193 -16.20 -13.49 0.23
N ASN A 194 -16.81 -12.45 0.79
CA ASN A 194 -16.52 -11.06 0.42
C ASN A 194 -15.43 -10.38 1.25
N LEU A 195 -14.62 -11.13 2.01
CA LEU A 195 -13.50 -10.60 2.80
C LEU A 195 -12.21 -11.31 2.37
N VAL A 196 -11.09 -10.57 2.32
CA VAL A 196 -9.77 -11.14 2.03
C VAL A 196 -9.27 -11.89 3.27
N PRO A 197 -9.10 -13.22 3.23
CA PRO A 197 -8.63 -13.94 4.40
C PRO A 197 -7.19 -13.59 4.72
N LEU A 198 -6.87 -13.55 6.02
CA LEU A 198 -5.50 -13.57 6.51
C LEU A 198 -5.05 -15.03 6.58
N ARG A 199 -3.98 -15.40 5.86
CA ARG A 199 -3.47 -16.78 5.84
C ARG A 199 -2.43 -17.04 6.92
N ALA A 200 -1.58 -16.04 7.20
CA ALA A 200 -0.60 -16.12 8.26
C ALA A 200 -0.11 -14.73 8.69
N VAL A 201 0.43 -14.66 9.90
CA VAL A 201 1.19 -13.52 10.41
C VAL A 201 2.51 -14.00 10.97
N TYR A 202 3.61 -13.47 10.43
CA TYR A 202 4.93 -13.61 11.01
C TYR A 202 5.24 -12.42 11.92
N VAL A 203 5.66 -12.71 13.15
CA VAL A 203 6.11 -11.76 14.16
C VAL A 203 7.59 -12.02 14.42
N GLY A 204 8.44 -11.16 13.85
CA GLY A 204 9.89 -11.31 13.92
C GLY A 204 10.49 -10.81 15.23
N PRO A 205 11.68 -11.31 15.60
CA PRO A 205 12.35 -10.98 16.86
C PRO A 205 12.82 -9.52 16.94
N ARG A 206 12.93 -8.81 15.82
CA ARG A 206 13.31 -7.38 15.78
C ARG A 206 12.10 -6.47 15.59
N GLY A 207 10.90 -6.99 15.88
CA GLY A 207 9.65 -6.24 15.76
C GLY A 207 9.03 -6.27 14.37
N GLU A 208 9.58 -7.02 13.41
CA GLU A 208 8.98 -7.17 12.09
C GLU A 208 7.58 -7.78 12.18
N LYS A 209 6.64 -7.30 11.36
CA LYS A 209 5.33 -7.92 11.18
C LYS A 209 5.07 -8.13 9.69
N LEU A 210 4.78 -9.35 9.30
CA LEU A 210 4.50 -9.75 7.92
C LEU A 210 3.16 -10.46 7.87
N LEU A 211 2.18 -9.87 7.18
CA LEU A 211 0.88 -10.49 6.95
C LEU A 211 0.88 -11.15 5.58
N VAL A 212 0.28 -12.34 5.49
CA VAL A 212 0.16 -13.11 4.25
C VAL A 212 -1.30 -13.19 3.85
N HIS A 213 -1.61 -12.73 2.64
CA HIS A 213 -2.94 -12.80 2.03
C HIS A 213 -2.89 -13.49 0.66
N PRO A 214 -4.02 -14.03 0.15
CA PRO A 214 -4.12 -14.37 -1.26
C PRO A 214 -3.82 -13.15 -2.14
N PHE A 215 -3.17 -13.35 -3.28
CA PHE A 215 -3.04 -12.31 -4.30
C PHE A 215 -4.24 -12.32 -5.24
N TYR A 216 -4.84 -11.16 -5.47
CA TYR A 216 -5.97 -10.98 -6.38
C TYR A 216 -5.53 -10.21 -7.63
N ALA A 217 -5.41 -10.91 -8.75
CA ALA A 217 -4.80 -10.38 -9.97
C ALA A 217 -5.65 -9.31 -10.67
N ALA A 218 -6.98 -9.33 -10.51
CA ALA A 218 -7.86 -8.29 -11.05
C ALA A 218 -7.71 -6.94 -10.33
N GLY A 219 -6.96 -6.88 -9.23
CA GLY A 219 -6.60 -5.64 -8.55
C GLY A 219 -7.74 -5.08 -7.71
N SER A 220 -7.71 -3.76 -7.49
CA SER A 220 -8.68 -3.06 -6.64
C SER A 220 -9.83 -2.47 -7.45
N LEU A 221 -10.97 -2.28 -6.78
CA LEU A 221 -12.13 -1.57 -7.29
C LEU A 221 -11.74 -0.18 -7.77
N HIS A 222 -10.87 0.53 -7.04
CA HIS A 222 -10.38 1.84 -7.48
C HIS A 222 -9.78 1.80 -8.90
N ARG A 223 -8.92 0.83 -9.18
CA ARG A 223 -8.31 0.64 -10.50
C ARG A 223 -9.37 0.23 -11.53
N PHE A 224 -10.25 -0.70 -11.16
CA PHE A 224 -11.34 -1.15 -12.02
C PHE A 224 -12.28 -0.01 -12.43
N LEU A 225 -12.57 0.93 -11.51
CA LEU A 225 -13.38 2.11 -11.83
C LEU A 225 -12.65 3.10 -12.75
N GLN A 226 -11.32 3.17 -12.67
CA GLN A 226 -10.49 4.01 -13.55
C GLN A 226 -10.34 3.43 -14.97
N GLU A 227 -10.22 2.11 -15.11
CA GLU A 227 -10.10 1.44 -16.41
C GLU A 227 -11.39 1.50 -17.23
N GLY A 228 -12.52 1.82 -16.58
CA GLY A 228 -13.82 1.99 -17.20
C GLY A 228 -14.60 0.68 -17.31
N ILE A 229 -15.92 0.78 -17.19
CA ILE A 229 -16.84 -0.36 -17.31
C ILE A 229 -17.71 -0.13 -18.55
N ALA A 230 -17.92 -1.18 -19.34
CA ALA A 230 -18.84 -1.13 -20.47
C ALA A 230 -20.23 -0.64 -20.00
N GLU A 231 -20.75 0.39 -20.66
CA GLU A 231 -21.98 1.09 -20.25
C GLU A 231 -23.17 0.12 -20.08
N SER A 232 -23.30 -0.86 -20.97
CA SER A 232 -24.37 -1.86 -20.95
C SER A 232 -24.36 -2.79 -19.73
N GLN A 233 -23.22 -2.94 -19.07
CA GLN A 233 -23.05 -3.83 -17.91
C GLN A 233 -22.90 -3.05 -16.59
N ARG A 234 -22.64 -1.74 -16.68
CA ARG A 234 -22.24 -0.90 -15.54
C ARG A 234 -23.22 -0.98 -14.37
N TRP A 235 -24.53 -0.84 -14.62
CA TRP A 235 -25.52 -0.91 -13.55
C TRP A 235 -25.51 -2.25 -12.81
N ASN A 236 -25.49 -3.37 -13.55
CA ASN A 236 -25.50 -4.71 -12.94
C ASN A 236 -24.22 -4.95 -12.12
N ILE A 237 -23.07 -4.51 -12.63
CA ILE A 237 -21.79 -4.61 -11.92
C ILE A 237 -21.81 -3.77 -10.64
N VAL A 238 -22.30 -2.53 -10.70
CA VAL A 238 -22.46 -1.66 -9.52
C VAL A 238 -23.35 -2.33 -8.47
N CYS A 239 -24.51 -2.88 -8.85
CA CYS A 239 -25.39 -3.58 -7.92
C CYS A 239 -24.70 -4.80 -7.29
N ASN A 240 -24.05 -5.65 -8.09
CA ASN A 240 -23.41 -6.87 -7.61
C ASN A 240 -22.25 -6.56 -6.65
N LEU A 241 -21.38 -5.61 -7.00
CA LEU A 241 -20.28 -5.19 -6.14
C LEU A 241 -20.79 -4.56 -4.84
N SER A 242 -21.80 -3.70 -4.92
CA SER A 242 -22.39 -3.07 -3.73
C SER A 242 -22.96 -4.09 -2.77
N LEU A 243 -23.67 -5.10 -3.28
CA LEU A 243 -24.20 -6.20 -2.48
C LEU A 243 -23.08 -6.98 -1.80
N GLY A 244 -22.02 -7.36 -2.52
CA GLY A 244 -20.91 -8.09 -1.93
C GLY A 244 -20.16 -7.27 -0.87
N ILE A 245 -19.95 -5.97 -1.10
CA ILE A 245 -19.30 -5.07 -0.13
C ILE A 245 -20.18 -4.97 1.13
N ALA A 246 -21.49 -4.77 0.96
CA ALA A 246 -22.42 -4.70 2.09
C ALA A 246 -22.47 -6.01 2.88
N LYS A 247 -22.44 -7.17 2.23
CA LYS A 247 -22.37 -8.49 2.90
C LYS A 247 -21.08 -8.65 3.70
N GLY A 248 -19.93 -8.31 3.11
CA GLY A 248 -18.65 -8.36 3.79
C GLY A 248 -18.61 -7.46 5.04
N LEU A 249 -19.11 -6.22 4.91
CA LEU A 249 -19.15 -5.29 6.03
C LEU A 249 -20.15 -5.71 7.11
N ASP A 250 -21.33 -6.21 6.73
CA ASP A 250 -22.33 -6.75 7.67
C ASP A 250 -21.77 -7.91 8.49
N HIS A 251 -21.00 -8.79 7.85
CA HIS A 251 -20.32 -9.88 8.53
C HIS A 251 -19.33 -9.36 9.60
N LEU A 252 -18.51 -8.35 9.28
CA LEU A 252 -17.60 -7.74 10.25
C LEU A 252 -18.36 -7.11 11.43
N HIS A 253 -19.47 -6.42 11.16
CA HIS A 253 -20.22 -5.66 12.17
C HIS A 253 -21.15 -6.51 13.03
N THR A 254 -21.68 -7.61 12.50
CA THR A 254 -22.76 -8.37 13.15
C THR A 254 -22.60 -9.89 13.10
N GLY A 255 -21.75 -10.41 12.22
CA GLY A 255 -21.55 -11.86 12.01
C GLY A 255 -20.48 -12.49 12.91
N LEU A 256 -19.71 -11.68 13.65
CA LEU A 256 -18.67 -12.12 14.56
C LEU A 256 -19.15 -12.04 16.01
N GLU A 257 -18.66 -12.93 16.89
CA GLU A 257 -18.94 -12.87 18.34
C GLU A 257 -18.55 -11.51 18.94
N LYS A 258 -17.39 -10.98 18.52
CA LYS A 258 -16.95 -9.62 18.81
C LYS A 258 -16.93 -8.83 17.50
N PRO A 259 -17.81 -7.83 17.34
CA PRO A 259 -17.81 -6.98 16.16
C PRO A 259 -16.44 -6.40 15.85
N MET A 260 -16.13 -6.30 14.57
CA MET A 260 -14.91 -5.69 14.06
C MET A 260 -15.26 -4.48 13.21
N VAL A 261 -14.65 -3.34 13.52
CA VAL A 261 -14.66 -2.16 12.67
C VAL A 261 -13.56 -2.32 11.64
N HIS A 262 -13.84 -2.04 10.36
CA HIS A 262 -12.84 -2.06 9.31
C HIS A 262 -11.84 -0.93 9.51
N GLY A 263 -12.33 0.31 9.68
CA GLY A 263 -11.52 1.48 10.02
C GLY A 263 -10.69 2.08 8.89
N ASN A 264 -10.79 1.55 7.67
CA ASN A 264 -10.04 2.00 6.49
C ASN A 264 -10.75 1.54 5.20
N LEU A 265 -12.08 1.55 5.18
CA LEU A 265 -12.85 1.10 4.03
C LEU A 265 -12.76 2.15 2.90
N LYS A 266 -12.37 1.72 1.71
CA LYS A 266 -12.23 2.57 0.50
C LYS A 266 -12.10 1.71 -0.75
N THR A 267 -12.27 2.29 -1.93
CA THR A 267 -12.21 1.55 -3.21
C THR A 267 -10.85 0.89 -3.48
N SER A 268 -9.76 1.43 -2.94
CA SER A 268 -8.42 0.80 -3.03
C SER A 268 -8.26 -0.43 -2.14
N ASN A 269 -9.12 -0.60 -1.14
CA ASN A 269 -9.14 -1.73 -0.20
C ASN A 269 -10.29 -2.72 -0.50
N ILE A 270 -10.92 -2.60 -1.66
CA ILE A 270 -11.88 -3.59 -2.16
C ILE A 270 -11.21 -4.23 -3.37
N LEU A 271 -10.81 -5.48 -3.25
CA LEU A 271 -10.18 -6.24 -4.33
C LEU A 271 -11.23 -6.99 -5.15
N LEU A 272 -10.91 -7.31 -6.39
CA LEU A 272 -11.74 -8.14 -7.25
C LEU A 272 -11.06 -9.50 -7.45
N ASP A 273 -11.81 -10.58 -7.34
CA ASP A 273 -11.31 -11.91 -7.66
C ASP A 273 -11.44 -12.26 -9.14
N ALA A 274 -11.10 -13.51 -9.50
CA ALA A 274 -11.13 -13.97 -10.89
C ALA A 274 -12.53 -13.94 -11.52
N ASN A 275 -13.58 -13.94 -10.68
CA ASN A 275 -14.98 -13.86 -11.11
C ASN A 275 -15.51 -12.41 -11.03
N TYR A 276 -14.64 -11.43 -10.75
CA TYR A 276 -15.01 -10.04 -10.48
C TYR A 276 -15.95 -9.89 -9.28
N GLU A 277 -15.91 -10.82 -8.33
CA GLU A 277 -16.57 -10.66 -7.05
C GLU A 277 -15.68 -9.85 -6.10
N CYS A 278 -16.30 -9.00 -5.28
CA CYS A 278 -15.55 -8.13 -4.38
C CYS A 278 -15.04 -8.87 -3.14
N ARG A 279 -13.84 -8.49 -2.70
CA ARG A 279 -13.14 -8.98 -1.51
C ARG A 279 -12.60 -7.78 -0.73
N ILE A 280 -13.19 -7.46 0.42
CA ILE A 280 -12.72 -6.34 1.25
C ILE A 280 -11.41 -6.75 1.96
N SER A 281 -10.37 -5.96 1.79
CA SER A 281 -9.04 -6.15 2.39
C SER A 281 -8.76 -5.16 3.51
N ASP A 282 -7.69 -5.38 4.28
CA ASP A 282 -7.16 -4.43 5.28
C ASP A 282 -8.13 -4.08 6.44
N TYR A 283 -9.17 -4.89 6.65
CA TYR A 283 -10.00 -4.77 7.85
C TYR A 283 -9.17 -5.05 9.10
N GLY A 284 -9.32 -4.20 10.13
CA GLY A 284 -8.58 -4.34 11.38
C GLY A 284 -7.07 -4.04 11.28
N LEU A 285 -6.54 -3.55 10.15
CA LEU A 285 -5.11 -3.25 9.98
C LEU A 285 -4.59 -2.28 11.07
N TYR A 286 -5.41 -1.33 11.50
CA TYR A 286 -5.07 -0.37 12.55
C TYR A 286 -4.74 -1.02 13.90
N LEU A 287 -5.22 -2.25 14.16
CA LEU A 287 -4.91 -3.01 15.38
C LEU A 287 -3.46 -3.53 15.40
N LEU A 288 -2.79 -3.58 14.24
CA LEU A 288 -1.39 -3.97 14.10
C LEU A 288 -0.44 -2.76 14.07
N LEU A 289 -0.99 -1.54 14.11
CA LEU A 289 -0.25 -0.30 14.05
C LEU A 289 -0.22 0.39 15.42
N ASN A 290 0.91 0.99 15.76
CA ASN A 290 1.00 1.83 16.94
C ASN A 290 0.11 3.09 16.79
N PRO A 291 -0.18 3.82 17.88
CA PRO A 291 -1.12 4.93 17.85
C PRO A 291 -0.81 5.99 16.79
N ALA A 292 0.47 6.35 16.62
CA ALA A 292 0.89 7.35 15.63
C ALA A 292 0.63 6.89 14.20
N ALA A 293 1.05 5.67 13.84
CA ALA A 293 0.84 5.11 12.50
C ALA A 293 -0.64 4.84 12.20
N SER A 294 -1.42 4.44 13.22
CA SER A 294 -2.87 4.27 13.11
C SER A 294 -3.59 5.61 12.86
N GLN A 295 -3.12 6.71 13.47
CA GLN A 295 -3.66 8.03 13.22
C GLN A 295 -3.29 8.55 11.84
N GLU A 296 -2.05 8.32 11.39
CA GLU A 296 -1.63 8.67 10.03
C GLU A 296 -2.47 7.93 8.96
N LEU A 297 -2.81 6.66 9.20
CA LEU A 297 -3.74 5.89 8.35
C LEU A 297 -5.11 6.58 8.25
N LEU A 298 -5.63 7.08 9.38
CA LEU A 298 -6.89 7.80 9.44
C LEU A 298 -6.82 9.14 8.68
N GLU A 299 -5.75 9.91 8.83
CA GLU A 299 -5.59 11.18 8.12
C GLU A 299 -5.38 11.01 6.62
N ALA A 300 -4.68 9.95 6.20
CA ALA A 300 -4.61 9.59 4.78
C ALA A 300 -5.99 9.27 4.19
N SER A 301 -6.86 8.63 4.97
CA SER A 301 -8.25 8.36 4.58
C SER A 301 -9.10 9.64 4.56
N ALA A 302 -8.83 10.58 5.47
CA ALA A 302 -9.46 11.91 5.49
C ALA A 302 -9.14 12.73 4.25
N ALA A 303 -7.87 12.75 3.84
CA ALA A 303 -7.42 13.45 2.64
C ALA A 303 -8.08 12.91 1.36
N GLN A 304 -8.52 11.65 1.38
CA GLN A 304 -9.26 10.99 0.30
C GLN A 304 -10.78 11.12 0.45
N GLY A 305 -11.27 11.68 1.55
CA GLY A 305 -12.70 11.88 1.82
C GLY A 305 -13.40 10.73 2.53
N TYR A 306 -12.78 9.58 2.79
CA TYR A 306 -13.48 8.43 3.40
C TYR A 306 -13.68 8.55 4.92
N LYS A 307 -13.02 9.50 5.59
CA LYS A 307 -13.11 9.68 7.05
C LYS A 307 -14.45 10.29 7.43
N ALA A 308 -15.18 9.61 8.32
CA ALA A 308 -16.41 10.15 8.90
C ALA A 308 -16.13 11.44 9.69
N PRO A 309 -17.02 12.45 9.63
CA PRO A 309 -16.75 13.78 10.20
C PRO A 309 -16.60 13.78 11.73
N GLU A 310 -17.24 12.84 12.42
CA GLU A 310 -17.13 12.66 13.87
C GLU A 310 -15.85 11.92 14.31
N LEU A 311 -15.20 11.21 13.37
CA LEU A 311 -14.06 10.35 13.68
C LEU A 311 -12.78 11.17 13.72
N ILE A 312 -12.40 11.61 14.92
CA ILE A 312 -11.19 12.39 15.14
C ILE A 312 -9.96 11.49 15.34
N LYS A 313 -10.09 10.43 16.16
CA LYS A 313 -8.98 9.52 16.50
C LYS A 313 -9.28 8.10 16.03
N MET A 314 -8.26 7.41 15.52
CA MET A 314 -8.44 6.05 14.97
C MET A 314 -8.98 5.05 16.00
N ARG A 315 -8.62 5.19 17.27
CA ARG A 315 -9.11 4.34 18.38
C ARG A 315 -10.61 4.46 18.64
N ASP A 316 -11.22 5.57 18.20
CA ASP A 316 -12.64 5.88 18.40
C ASP A 316 -13.46 5.47 17.16
N ALA A 317 -12.89 4.70 16.22
CA ALA A 317 -13.58 4.20 15.04
C ALA A 317 -14.74 3.28 15.42
N THR A 318 -15.89 3.48 14.79
CA THR A 318 -17.14 2.77 15.06
C THR A 318 -17.69 2.12 13.80
N ARG A 319 -18.72 1.28 13.97
CA ARG A 319 -19.47 0.71 12.83
C ARG A 319 -20.06 1.81 11.96
N GLU A 320 -20.58 2.87 12.59
CA GLU A 320 -21.18 4.01 11.92
C GLU A 320 -20.14 4.79 11.11
N SER A 321 -18.88 4.84 11.56
CA SER A 321 -17.79 5.44 10.78
C SER A 321 -17.46 4.63 9.52
N ASP A 322 -17.51 3.29 9.58
CA ASP A 322 -17.41 2.45 8.38
C ASP A 322 -18.60 2.65 7.43
N ILE A 323 -19.82 2.85 7.98
CA ILE A 323 -21.00 3.13 7.13
C ILE A 323 -20.81 4.42 6.34
N TYR A 324 -20.20 5.46 6.94
CA TYR A 324 -19.86 6.66 6.19
C TYR A 324 -18.91 6.35 5.03
N SER A 325 -17.82 5.64 5.30
CA SER A 325 -16.86 5.24 4.27
C SER A 325 -17.50 4.38 3.18
N LEU A 326 -18.44 3.48 3.55
CA LEU A 326 -19.24 2.71 2.60
C LEU A 326 -20.09 3.63 1.71
N GLY A 327 -20.76 4.64 2.28
CA GLY A 327 -21.51 5.62 1.51
C GLY A 327 -20.66 6.31 0.45
N VAL A 328 -19.43 6.70 0.80
CA VAL A 328 -18.47 7.29 -0.15
C VAL A 328 -18.11 6.29 -1.26
N VAL A 329 -17.84 5.03 -0.92
CA VAL A 329 -17.58 3.96 -1.91
C VAL A 329 -18.78 3.78 -2.86
N LEU A 330 -20.01 3.76 -2.34
CA LEU A 330 -21.22 3.62 -3.14
C LEU A 330 -21.39 4.80 -4.11
N LEU A 331 -21.13 6.03 -3.66
CA LEU A 331 -21.18 7.23 -4.50
C LEU A 331 -20.10 7.21 -5.59
N GLU A 332 -18.87 6.80 -5.27
CA GLU A 332 -17.77 6.71 -6.23
C GLU A 332 -18.08 5.71 -7.36
N MET A 333 -18.73 4.59 -7.03
CA MET A 333 -19.19 3.62 -8.04
C MET A 333 -20.26 4.18 -8.99
N LEU A 334 -21.09 5.12 -8.53
CA LEU A 334 -22.05 5.79 -9.40
C LEU A 334 -21.39 6.85 -10.28
N ALA A 335 -20.45 7.59 -9.72
CA ALA A 335 -19.90 8.80 -10.32
C ALA A 335 -18.89 8.54 -11.44
N GLN A 336 -18.39 7.30 -11.63
CA GLN A 336 -17.17 6.98 -12.42
C GLN A 336 -16.80 8.02 -13.48
N LYS A 337 -15.53 8.43 -13.43
CA LYS A 337 -14.88 9.41 -14.29
C LYS A 337 -15.29 9.25 -15.76
N GLU A 338 -16.01 10.24 -16.29
CA GLU A 338 -16.06 10.43 -17.74
C GLU A 338 -14.63 10.75 -18.19
N HIS A 339 -14.08 9.92 -19.07
CA HIS A 339 -12.79 10.22 -19.67
C HIS A 339 -12.98 11.43 -20.59
N SER A 340 -12.50 12.60 -20.15
CA SER A 340 -12.33 13.74 -21.04
C SER A 340 -11.29 13.35 -22.11
N ASP A 341 -11.68 13.47 -23.38
CA ASP A 341 -10.84 13.18 -24.56
C ASP A 341 -9.50 13.97 -24.55
N ASP A 342 -9.40 14.98 -23.69
CA ASP A 342 -8.30 15.95 -23.64
C ASP A 342 -7.21 15.62 -22.58
N GLY A 343 -7.30 14.48 -21.89
CA GLY A 343 -6.26 13.97 -20.97
C GLY A 343 -5.95 14.85 -19.75
N ARG A 344 -6.69 15.95 -19.54
CA ARG A 344 -6.56 16.83 -18.38
C ARG A 344 -7.46 16.37 -17.24
N PRO A 345 -6.94 16.28 -16.01
CA PRO A 345 -7.80 16.07 -14.86
C PRO A 345 -8.74 17.28 -14.69
N ASN A 346 -10.05 17.05 -14.73
CA ASN A 346 -11.06 18.07 -14.52
C ASN A 346 -11.06 18.43 -13.01
N PRO A 347 -11.24 19.69 -12.57
CA PRO A 347 -11.38 20.00 -11.14
C PRO A 347 -12.57 19.29 -10.45
N ARG A 348 -13.49 18.70 -11.23
CA ARG A 348 -14.54 17.78 -10.78
C ARG A 348 -14.05 16.36 -10.46
N ASP A 349 -12.78 16.05 -10.71
CA ASP A 349 -12.17 14.70 -10.61
C ASP A 349 -11.98 14.20 -9.18
N ILE A 350 -12.20 15.05 -8.19
CA ILE A 350 -12.28 14.64 -6.78
C ILE A 350 -13.62 15.13 -6.29
N LEU A 351 -14.68 14.35 -6.53
CA LEU A 351 -15.92 14.54 -5.80
C LEU A 351 -15.68 14.15 -4.34
N LEU A 352 -15.08 15.06 -3.59
CA LEU A 352 -15.04 14.99 -2.14
C LEU A 352 -16.47 14.83 -1.62
N PRO A 353 -16.71 14.09 -0.52
CA PRO A 353 -18.04 13.99 0.06
C PRO A 353 -18.67 15.33 0.44
N SER A 354 -17.86 16.37 0.68
CA SER A 354 -18.31 17.75 0.85
C SER A 354 -18.92 18.35 -0.44
N SER A 355 -18.39 18.00 -1.61
CA SER A 355 -18.93 18.39 -2.91
C SER A 355 -20.29 17.71 -3.18
N PHE A 356 -20.44 16.44 -2.75
CA PHE A 356 -21.73 15.74 -2.83
C PHE A 356 -22.80 16.35 -1.92
N LYS A 357 -22.42 16.88 -0.75
CA LYS A 357 -23.37 17.57 0.14
C LYS A 357 -24.09 18.71 -0.58
N ASN A 358 -23.36 19.51 -1.36
CA ASN A 358 -23.95 20.61 -2.13
C ASN A 358 -24.77 20.09 -3.33
N LEU A 359 -24.31 19.05 -4.04
CA LEU A 359 -25.05 18.43 -5.15
C LEU A 359 -26.39 17.81 -4.72
N VAL A 360 -26.40 17.16 -3.56
CA VAL A 360 -27.59 16.58 -2.90
C VAL A 360 -28.53 17.69 -2.44
N LEU A 361 -28.02 18.72 -1.75
CA LEU A 361 -28.82 19.84 -1.24
C LEU A 361 -29.45 20.66 -2.36
N GLU A 362 -28.74 20.82 -3.50
CA GLU A 362 -29.24 21.52 -4.69
C GLU A 362 -30.19 20.67 -5.55
N ARG A 363 -30.51 19.43 -5.15
CA ARG A 363 -31.31 18.46 -5.92
C ARG A 363 -30.78 18.22 -7.34
N LYS A 364 -29.49 18.44 -7.59
CA LYS A 364 -28.82 18.19 -8.88
C LYS A 364 -28.39 16.72 -8.99
N ILE A 365 -29.35 15.83 -8.76
CA ILE A 365 -29.17 14.36 -8.78
C ILE A 365 -28.64 13.91 -10.15
N SER A 366 -29.04 14.58 -11.23
CA SER A 366 -28.58 14.32 -12.60
C SER A 366 -27.10 14.65 -12.83
N GLU A 367 -26.49 15.50 -12.00
CA GLU A 367 -25.06 15.86 -12.08
C GLU A 367 -24.19 14.98 -11.17
N ALA A 368 -24.79 14.16 -10.31
CA ALA A 368 -24.09 13.32 -9.34
C ALA A 368 -23.61 11.97 -9.93
N PHE A 369 -24.09 11.59 -11.12
CA PHE A 369 -23.71 10.37 -11.83
C PHE A 369 -23.15 10.70 -13.19
N SER A 370 -22.33 9.82 -13.76
CA SER A 370 -21.91 9.98 -15.16
C SER A 370 -23.15 10.04 -16.07
N SER A 371 -23.11 10.91 -17.08
CA SER A 371 -24.23 11.10 -18.01
C SER A 371 -24.62 9.80 -18.72
N ASP A 372 -23.65 8.91 -18.93
CA ASP A 372 -23.83 7.59 -19.55
C ASP A 372 -24.64 6.63 -18.68
N LEU A 373 -24.28 6.48 -17.40
CA LEU A 373 -25.06 5.65 -16.46
C LEU A 373 -26.51 6.12 -16.34
N ALA A 374 -26.73 7.44 -16.25
CA ALA A 374 -28.08 8.01 -16.19
C ALA A 374 -28.88 7.72 -17.47
N ARG A 375 -28.26 7.86 -18.65
CA ARG A 375 -28.88 7.56 -19.94
C ARG A 375 -29.22 6.08 -20.07
N HIS A 376 -28.31 5.19 -19.68
CA HIS A 376 -28.55 3.74 -19.69
C HIS A 376 -29.71 3.37 -18.77
N CYS A 377 -29.70 3.82 -17.51
CA CYS A 377 -30.76 3.54 -16.55
C CYS A 377 -32.12 4.09 -17.01
N ARG A 378 -32.16 5.25 -17.67
CA ARG A 378 -33.40 5.79 -18.26
C ARG A 378 -33.90 4.89 -19.40
N ARG A 379 -33.02 4.48 -20.31
CA ARG A 379 -33.37 3.57 -21.43
C ARG A 379 -33.83 2.20 -20.95
N SER A 380 -33.27 1.70 -19.84
CA SER A 380 -33.62 0.41 -19.26
C SER A 380 -34.76 0.48 -18.24
N GLY A 381 -35.39 1.64 -18.02
CA GLY A 381 -36.47 1.82 -17.04
C GLY A 381 -36.05 1.73 -15.57
N LYS A 382 -34.76 1.81 -15.26
CA LYS A 382 -34.16 1.66 -13.91
C LYS A 382 -33.91 2.99 -13.18
N GLU A 383 -34.47 4.09 -13.66
CA GLU A 383 -34.27 5.43 -13.07
C GLU A 383 -34.67 5.51 -11.59
N ARG A 384 -35.77 4.83 -11.21
CA ARG A 384 -36.19 4.72 -9.80
C ARG A 384 -35.16 3.99 -8.93
N ASN A 385 -34.55 2.92 -9.45
CA ASN A 385 -33.54 2.14 -8.74
C ASN A 385 -32.25 2.95 -8.57
N LEU A 386 -31.86 3.71 -9.60
CA LEU A 386 -30.72 4.62 -9.54
C LEU A 386 -30.91 5.70 -8.45
N ASN A 387 -32.09 6.34 -8.41
CA ASN A 387 -32.41 7.34 -7.39
C ASN A 387 -32.43 6.72 -5.98
N ALA A 388 -33.06 5.55 -5.81
CA ALA A 388 -33.09 4.85 -4.52
C ALA A 388 -31.68 4.45 -4.04
N TYR A 389 -30.79 4.07 -4.96
CA TYR A 389 -29.39 3.78 -4.65
C TYR A 389 -28.66 5.03 -4.16
N PHE A 390 -28.83 6.17 -4.85
CA PHE A 390 -28.20 7.41 -4.46
C PHE A 390 -28.69 7.94 -3.11
N GLU A 391 -30.00 7.85 -2.86
CA GLU A 391 -30.59 8.18 -1.57
C GLU A 391 -29.98 7.32 -0.46
N LEU A 392 -29.83 6.02 -0.69
CA LEU A 392 -29.18 5.11 0.26
C LEU A 392 -27.72 5.49 0.51
N ALA A 393 -26.94 5.74 -0.55
CA ALA A 393 -25.54 6.12 -0.44
C ALA A 393 -25.37 7.45 0.32
N THR A 394 -26.26 8.42 0.05
CA THR A 394 -26.30 9.71 0.74
C THR A 394 -26.68 9.57 2.21
N ALA A 395 -27.65 8.70 2.53
CA ALA A 395 -28.03 8.41 3.91
C ALA A 395 -26.87 7.80 4.72
N CYS A 396 -26.06 6.95 4.09
CA CYS A 396 -24.82 6.44 4.70
C CYS A 396 -23.81 7.55 5.00
N CYS A 397 -23.73 8.58 4.15
CA CYS A 397 -22.87 9.75 4.32
C CYS A 397 -23.42 10.83 5.26
N SER A 398 -24.47 10.55 6.05
CA SER A 398 -25.03 11.53 6.99
C SER A 398 -23.96 12.06 7.96
N PRO A 399 -23.89 13.39 8.19
CA PRO A 399 -22.98 13.94 9.21
C PRO A 399 -23.29 13.44 10.63
N SER A 400 -24.54 13.08 10.90
CA SER A 400 -24.93 12.50 12.19
C SER A 400 -24.82 10.97 12.12
N PRO A 401 -23.98 10.33 12.95
CA PRO A 401 -23.80 8.88 12.95
C PRO A 401 -25.10 8.12 13.22
N SER A 402 -25.96 8.65 14.10
CA SER A 402 -27.22 8.02 14.50
C SER A 402 -28.27 7.97 13.39
N LEU A 403 -28.13 8.79 12.34
CA LEU A 403 -29.03 8.81 11.19
C LEU A 403 -28.57 7.87 10.08
N ARG A 404 -27.37 7.29 10.18
CA ARG A 404 -26.85 6.36 9.18
C ARG A 404 -27.57 5.01 9.32
N PRO A 405 -27.99 4.39 8.21
CA PRO A 405 -28.59 3.06 8.26
C PRO A 405 -27.55 2.03 8.72
N ASN A 406 -27.97 1.00 9.44
CA ASN A 406 -27.10 -0.13 9.75
C ASN A 406 -26.92 -1.05 8.52
N THR A 407 -25.88 -1.89 8.55
CA THR A 407 -25.52 -2.81 7.47
C THR A 407 -26.66 -3.71 7.02
N LYS A 408 -27.48 -4.23 7.95
CA LYS A 408 -28.66 -5.06 7.62
C LYS A 408 -29.70 -4.30 6.81
N HIS A 409 -29.98 -3.05 7.17
CA HIS A 409 -30.89 -2.19 6.41
C HIS A 409 -30.33 -1.90 5.02
N ILE A 410 -29.03 -1.56 4.93
CA ILE A 410 -28.35 -1.28 3.67
C ILE A 410 -28.44 -2.49 2.74
N LEU A 411 -28.13 -3.69 3.23
CA LEU A 411 -28.18 -4.92 2.47
C LEU A 411 -29.59 -5.16 1.89
N LYS A 412 -30.62 -5.09 2.75
CA LYS A 412 -32.03 -5.26 2.32
C LYS A 412 -32.42 -4.23 1.25
N LYS A 413 -31.98 -2.98 1.38
CA LYS A 413 -32.29 -1.92 0.42
C LYS A 413 -31.56 -2.16 -0.91
N LEU A 414 -30.29 -2.56 -0.88
CA LEU A 414 -29.54 -2.92 -2.09
C LEU A 414 -30.15 -4.13 -2.81
N GLU A 415 -30.64 -5.13 -2.08
CA GLU A 415 -31.34 -6.28 -2.68
C GLU A 415 -32.64 -5.87 -3.38
N GLN A 416 -33.37 -4.90 -2.82
CA GLN A 416 -34.56 -4.33 -3.46
C GLN A 416 -34.21 -3.53 -4.72
N ILE A 417 -33.10 -2.79 -4.69
CA ILE A 417 -32.62 -1.97 -5.82
C ILE A 417 -32.09 -2.84 -6.97
N ALA A 418 -31.50 -4.00 -6.65
CA ALA A 418 -30.93 -4.91 -7.64
C ALA A 418 -31.97 -5.73 -8.40
N ARG A 419 -33.19 -5.87 -7.85
CA ARG A 419 -34.35 -6.47 -8.52
C ARG A 419 -34.94 -5.50 -9.54
#